data_AF-A0A7Y6ZF93-F1
#
_entry.id   AF-A0A7Y6ZF93-F1
#
_cell.length_a   1.000
_cell.length_b   1.000
_cell.length_c   1.000
_cell.angle_alpha   90.00
_cell.angle_beta   90.00
_cell.angle_gamma   90.00
#
_symmetry.space_group_name_H-M   'P 1'
#
loop_
_entity.id
_entity.type
_entity.pdbx_description
1 polymer ?
#
loop_
_entity_poly.entity_id
_entity_poly.type
_entity_poly.pdbx_seq_one_letter_code
_entity_poly.pdbx_strand_id
1 'polypeptide(L)'
;MTYRHLQIALTQINEVMGTPHVPEPKIDNQQDVGFWAVVSRPNGIPTITVSIGCEAQLRTLWESALDDGLFRGPDGSAIVNDIDWLTSISMAWLIMHELEHNTLGHFDLGLKHALTEGAVPVQFDLVQRSSSRKPDWWQKLREQDRPKVQPCLELQADHEAIEYLLDAYSPDHWDELRVRAACIAAVMVLIERQDLASGTHHTTHPLAATRIFQLLGHLSEMWSIPARILAAERGETVRAEDLPSEEEKAAFRTQVVIPAFLDAVTLARVADVPTIRNDLGNPTPFFEDIGIAMRGDVARFADLQTNGAREWARLVETNAKILPLLPITSP
;
A
#
# COMPACT_ATOMS: atom_id res chain seq x y z
N MET A 1 19.59 -9.29 9.88
CA MET A 1 19.40 -8.32 8.80
C MET A 1 20.75 -7.95 8.24
N THR A 2 20.97 -8.13 6.94
CA THR A 2 22.13 -7.48 6.33
C THR A 2 21.76 -6.03 6.09
N TYR A 3 22.56 -5.11 6.63
CA TYR A 3 22.44 -3.65 6.43
C TYR A 3 22.24 -3.26 4.95
N ARG A 4 22.65 -4.17 4.05
CA ARG A 4 22.50 -4.14 2.60
C ARG A 4 21.08 -3.93 2.09
N HIS A 5 20.08 -4.72 2.48
CA HIS A 5 18.73 -4.61 1.89
C HIS A 5 18.04 -3.30 2.26
N LEU A 6 18.27 -2.83 3.48
CA LEU A 6 17.79 -1.53 3.94
C LEU A 6 18.45 -0.38 3.17
N GLN A 7 19.76 -0.46 2.92
CA GLN A 7 20.47 0.53 2.12
C GLN A 7 20.03 0.55 0.65
N ILE A 8 19.77 -0.63 0.07
CA ILE A 8 19.22 -0.74 -1.29
C ILE A 8 17.84 -0.11 -1.32
N ALA A 9 16.97 -0.44 -0.36
CA ALA A 9 15.65 0.14 -0.24
C ALA A 9 15.71 1.67 -0.14
N LEU A 10 16.58 2.22 0.72
CA LEU A 10 16.81 3.67 0.81
C LEU A 10 17.28 4.29 -0.50
N THR A 11 18.16 3.61 -1.23
CA THR A 11 18.64 4.07 -2.53
C THR A 11 17.49 4.12 -3.54
N GLN A 12 16.67 3.06 -3.59
CA GLN A 12 15.49 2.98 -4.44
C GLN A 12 14.47 4.07 -4.11
N ILE A 13 14.25 4.37 -2.83
CA ILE A 13 13.38 5.47 -2.41
C ILE A 13 13.89 6.79 -2.97
N ASN A 14 15.18 7.09 -2.83
CA ASN A 14 15.74 8.32 -3.36
C ASN A 14 15.67 8.40 -4.90
N GLU A 15 15.82 7.28 -5.59
CA GLU A 15 15.68 7.18 -7.05
C GLU A 15 14.24 7.48 -7.49
N VAL A 16 13.26 6.86 -6.81
CA VAL A 16 11.84 6.97 -7.14
C VAL A 16 11.25 8.32 -6.76
N MET A 17 11.61 8.87 -5.61
CA MET A 17 11.14 10.19 -5.16
C MET A 17 11.69 11.35 -6.01
N GLY A 18 12.80 11.13 -6.74
CA GLY A 18 13.49 12.13 -7.56
C GLY A 18 14.14 13.28 -6.77
N THR A 19 13.79 13.47 -5.49
CA THR A 19 14.37 14.45 -4.58
C THR A 19 14.54 13.86 -3.16
N PRO A 20 15.62 14.19 -2.43
CA PRO A 20 15.79 13.70 -1.07
C PRO A 20 14.73 14.29 -0.12
N HIS A 21 14.23 13.48 0.81
CA HIS A 21 13.37 13.97 1.90
C HIS A 21 14.13 14.98 2.78
N VAL A 22 13.44 16.05 3.18
CA VAL A 22 13.97 17.08 4.08
C VAL A 22 13.05 17.25 5.29
N PRO A 23 13.54 17.01 6.54
CA PRO A 23 14.87 16.50 6.88
C PRO A 23 15.05 15.03 6.45
N GLU A 24 16.31 14.64 6.19
CA GLU A 24 16.65 13.27 5.82
C GLU A 24 16.19 12.28 6.91
N PRO A 25 15.42 11.24 6.57
CA PRO A 25 14.91 10.29 7.54
C PRO A 25 16.04 9.44 8.11
N LYS A 26 15.97 9.18 9.41
CA LYS A 26 16.83 8.20 10.06
C LYS A 26 16.20 6.82 9.93
N ILE A 27 17.02 5.81 9.65
CA ILE A 27 16.57 4.42 9.76
C ILE A 27 17.34 3.69 10.84
N ASP A 28 16.58 3.14 11.79
CA ASP A 28 17.05 2.33 12.88
C ASP A 28 16.60 0.88 12.71
N ASN A 29 17.51 -0.06 13.00
CA ASN A 29 17.21 -1.49 12.95
C ASN A 29 17.02 -2.03 14.36
N GLN A 30 15.86 -2.65 14.60
CA GLN A 30 15.55 -3.30 15.87
C GLN A 30 15.83 -4.80 15.79
N GLN A 31 16.54 -5.34 16.79
CA GLN A 31 16.74 -6.78 16.97
C GLN A 31 15.44 -7.43 17.46
N ASP A 32 14.49 -7.61 16.55
CA ASP A 32 13.20 -8.24 16.76
C ASP A 32 12.90 -9.21 15.59
N VAL A 33 12.16 -10.29 15.85
CA VAL A 33 11.86 -11.32 14.83
C VAL A 33 10.49 -11.13 14.18
N GLY A 34 9.65 -10.25 14.73
CA GLY A 34 8.33 -9.93 14.20
C GLY A 34 8.39 -9.16 12.88
N PHE A 35 7.27 -9.13 12.17
CA PHE A 35 7.12 -8.31 10.97
C PHE A 35 6.49 -6.97 11.35
N TRP A 36 7.29 -5.92 11.48
CA TRP A 36 6.80 -4.58 11.78
C TRP A 36 7.80 -3.50 11.38
N ALA A 37 7.26 -2.35 11.03
CA ALA A 37 7.97 -1.08 10.91
C ALA A 37 7.15 0.01 11.63
N VAL A 38 7.81 1.10 11.98
CA VAL A 38 7.17 2.24 12.63
C VAL A 38 7.93 3.51 12.32
N VAL A 39 7.22 4.53 11.89
CA VAL A 39 7.72 5.91 11.87
C VAL A 39 7.42 6.64 13.18
N SER A 40 8.40 7.39 13.64
CA SER A 40 8.28 8.33 14.76
C SER A 40 8.97 9.66 14.41
N ARG A 41 8.66 10.74 15.13
CA ARG A 41 9.27 12.07 14.91
C ARG A 41 10.02 12.62 16.12
N PRO A 42 11.07 11.93 16.63
CA PRO A 42 11.87 12.45 17.74
C PRO A 42 12.53 13.79 17.35
N ASN A 43 12.22 14.85 18.10
CA ASN A 43 12.71 16.21 17.83
C ASN A 43 12.42 16.72 16.40
N GLY A 44 11.30 16.27 15.80
CA GLY A 44 10.85 16.71 14.47
C GLY A 44 11.54 16.01 13.29
N ILE A 45 12.49 15.10 13.53
CA ILE A 45 13.15 14.31 12.49
C ILE A 45 12.40 12.99 12.34
N PRO A 46 11.98 12.59 11.12
CA PRO A 46 11.38 11.29 10.90
C PRO A 46 12.43 10.19 11.13
N THR A 47 12.10 9.25 12.02
CA THR A 47 12.89 8.06 12.31
C THR A 47 12.03 6.84 12.06
N ILE A 48 12.45 6.01 11.12
CA ILE A 48 11.83 4.72 10.82
C ILE A 48 12.59 3.64 11.56
N THR A 49 11.90 2.92 12.44
CA THR A 49 12.45 1.72 13.07
C THR A 49 11.90 0.50 12.34
N VAL A 50 12.78 -0.37 11.85
CA VAL A 50 12.40 -1.61 11.16
C VAL A 50 12.92 -2.81 11.93
N SER A 51 12.07 -3.82 12.10
CA SER A 51 12.44 -5.11 12.67
C SER A 51 13.37 -5.90 11.72
N ILE A 52 14.40 -6.56 12.25
CA ILE A 52 15.19 -7.50 11.45
C ILE A 52 14.37 -8.70 10.92
N GLY A 53 13.22 -8.97 11.53
CA GLY A 53 12.27 -9.99 11.09
C GLY A 53 11.63 -9.69 9.73
N CYS A 54 11.53 -8.43 9.31
CA CYS A 54 10.93 -8.06 8.02
C CYS A 54 11.68 -8.69 6.84
N GLU A 55 13.01 -8.57 6.81
CA GLU A 55 13.85 -9.18 5.76
C GLU A 55 13.68 -10.70 5.74
N ALA A 56 13.80 -11.35 6.91
CA ALA A 56 13.74 -12.80 7.02
C ALA A 56 12.39 -13.36 6.53
N GLN A 57 11.29 -12.75 6.95
CA GLN A 57 9.95 -13.22 6.60
C GLN A 57 9.62 -12.96 5.12
N LEU A 58 10.07 -11.84 4.53
CA LEU A 58 9.94 -11.58 3.10
C LEU A 58 10.71 -12.61 2.27
N ARG A 59 11.96 -12.90 2.63
CA ARG A 59 12.76 -13.92 1.93
C ARG A 59 12.07 -15.28 1.95
N THR A 60 11.63 -15.74 3.11
CA THR A 60 10.91 -17.02 3.25
C THR A 60 9.63 -17.05 2.42
N LEU A 61 8.88 -15.94 2.37
CA LEU A 61 7.70 -15.83 1.51
C LEU A 61 8.07 -15.95 0.03
N TRP A 62 9.10 -15.24 -0.43
CA TRP A 62 9.53 -15.27 -1.83
C TRP A 62 10.11 -16.62 -2.26
N GLU A 63 10.91 -17.26 -1.41
CA GLU A 63 11.39 -18.63 -1.62
C GLU A 63 10.20 -19.56 -1.88
N SER A 64 9.22 -19.54 -0.98
CA SER A 64 8.03 -20.39 -1.07
C SER A 64 7.15 -20.04 -2.28
N ALA A 65 7.01 -18.77 -2.63
CA ALA A 65 6.17 -18.33 -3.75
C ALA A 65 6.79 -18.65 -5.11
N LEU A 66 8.11 -18.48 -5.26
CA LEU A 66 8.83 -18.83 -6.49
C LEU A 66 8.85 -20.35 -6.74
N ASP A 67 8.98 -21.14 -5.67
CA ASP A 67 8.86 -22.60 -5.73
C ASP A 67 7.47 -23.06 -6.21
N ASP A 68 6.43 -22.27 -5.92
CA ASP A 68 5.05 -22.48 -6.39
C ASP A 68 4.82 -22.03 -7.85
N GLY A 69 5.87 -21.54 -8.52
CA GLY A 69 5.80 -21.14 -9.92
C GLY A 69 5.16 -19.77 -10.15
N LEU A 70 5.20 -18.87 -9.16
CA LEU A 70 4.87 -17.45 -9.34
C LEU A 70 5.73 -16.80 -10.45
N PHE A 71 5.25 -15.68 -11.02
CA PHE A 71 5.98 -14.89 -12.04
C PHE A 71 6.37 -15.65 -13.30
N ARG A 72 5.40 -16.32 -13.92
CA ARG A 72 5.54 -16.86 -15.27
C ARG A 72 4.96 -15.90 -16.30
N GLY A 73 5.72 -15.70 -17.39
CA GLY A 73 5.25 -15.01 -18.57
C GLY A 73 4.27 -15.87 -19.39
N PRO A 74 3.68 -15.31 -20.46
CA PRO A 74 2.75 -16.05 -21.33
C PRO A 74 3.36 -17.31 -21.97
N ASP A 75 4.68 -17.32 -22.14
CA ASP A 75 5.46 -18.43 -22.70
C ASP A 75 5.94 -19.44 -21.62
N GLY A 76 5.61 -19.21 -20.35
CA GLY A 76 6.04 -20.01 -19.21
C GLY A 76 7.46 -19.72 -18.72
N SER A 77 8.17 -18.74 -19.30
CA SER A 77 9.46 -18.29 -18.79
C SER A 77 9.30 -17.57 -17.44
N ALA A 78 10.32 -17.58 -16.59
CA ALA A 78 10.30 -16.81 -15.34
C ALA A 78 10.55 -15.33 -15.67
N ILE A 79 9.67 -14.45 -15.18
CA ILE A 79 9.84 -12.98 -15.28
C ILE A 79 10.90 -12.51 -14.28
N VAL A 80 10.95 -13.12 -13.09
CA VAL A 80 11.92 -12.82 -12.04
C VAL A 80 12.18 -14.05 -11.17
N ASN A 81 13.41 -14.22 -10.70
CA ASN A 81 13.80 -15.25 -9.73
C ASN A 81 14.80 -14.76 -8.68
N ASP A 82 15.10 -13.45 -8.65
CA ASP A 82 16.04 -12.86 -7.70
C ASP A 82 15.33 -12.50 -6.39
N ILE A 83 15.45 -13.40 -5.41
CA ILE A 83 14.88 -13.22 -4.06
C ILE A 83 15.47 -11.99 -3.37
N ASP A 84 16.76 -11.70 -3.56
CA ASP A 84 17.41 -10.55 -2.92
C ASP A 84 16.79 -9.24 -3.43
N TRP A 85 16.55 -9.17 -4.73
CA TRP A 85 15.90 -8.02 -5.34
C TRP A 85 14.43 -7.89 -4.91
N LEU A 86 13.65 -8.97 -4.97
CA LEU A 86 12.25 -8.99 -4.51
C LEU A 86 12.11 -8.55 -3.05
N THR A 87 12.97 -9.06 -2.15
CA THR A 87 13.01 -8.62 -0.75
C THR A 87 13.34 -7.14 -0.63
N SER A 88 14.29 -6.62 -1.43
CA SER A 88 14.68 -5.20 -1.38
C SER A 88 13.53 -4.28 -1.82
N ILE A 89 12.83 -4.63 -2.90
CA ILE A 89 11.69 -3.86 -3.41
C ILE A 89 10.52 -3.86 -2.40
N SER A 90 10.20 -5.02 -1.82
CA SER A 90 9.20 -5.10 -0.74
C SER A 90 9.58 -4.24 0.47
N MET A 91 10.86 -4.25 0.88
CA MET A 91 11.35 -3.40 1.96
C MET A 91 11.29 -1.91 1.60
N ALA A 92 11.57 -1.55 0.35
CA ALA A 92 11.45 -0.18 -0.14
C ALA A 92 10.00 0.31 0.02
N TRP A 93 9.02 -0.48 -0.39
CA TRP A 93 7.61 -0.12 -0.19
C TRP A 93 7.25 0.07 1.28
N LEU A 94 7.66 -0.87 2.15
CA LEU A 94 7.36 -0.78 3.59
C LEU A 94 7.95 0.50 4.20
N ILE A 95 9.17 0.87 3.84
CA ILE A 95 9.81 2.11 4.33
C ILE A 95 9.12 3.34 3.74
N MET A 96 8.74 3.32 2.45
CA MET A 96 7.98 4.42 1.84
C MET A 96 6.65 4.63 2.54
N HIS A 97 5.88 3.57 2.79
CA HIS A 97 4.63 3.66 3.54
C HIS A 97 4.83 4.41 4.88
N GLU A 98 5.86 4.03 5.64
CA GLU A 98 6.18 4.69 6.91
C GLU A 98 6.63 6.15 6.74
N LEU A 99 7.37 6.47 5.67
CA LEU A 99 7.73 7.85 5.35
C LEU A 99 6.49 8.69 5.02
N GLU A 100 5.52 8.11 4.30
CA GLU A 100 4.34 8.83 3.85
C GLU A 100 3.42 9.24 5.01
N HIS A 101 3.42 8.50 6.11
CA HIS A 101 2.81 8.99 7.35
C HIS A 101 3.40 10.34 7.83
N ASN A 102 4.70 10.55 7.64
CA ASN A 102 5.33 11.83 7.93
C ASN A 102 5.05 12.87 6.83
N THR A 103 5.21 12.52 5.56
CA THR A 103 5.01 13.41 4.40
C THR A 103 3.60 14.00 4.38
N LEU A 104 2.58 13.15 4.61
CA LEU A 104 1.17 13.54 4.63
C LEU A 104 0.76 14.30 5.91
N GLY A 105 1.66 14.47 6.87
CA GLY A 105 1.39 15.19 8.11
C GLY A 105 0.45 14.45 9.06
N HIS A 106 0.40 13.11 9.04
CA HIS A 106 -0.51 12.34 9.90
C HIS A 106 -0.25 12.56 11.40
N PHE A 107 0.99 12.84 11.78
CA PHE A 107 1.37 13.18 13.17
C PHE A 107 0.75 14.50 13.64
N ASP A 108 0.52 15.45 12.73
CA ASP A 108 0.02 16.79 13.04
C ASP A 108 -1.49 16.79 13.30
N LEU A 109 -2.17 15.68 12.99
CA LEU A 109 -3.55 15.44 13.37
C LEU A 109 -3.74 15.20 14.89
N GLY A 110 -2.67 15.13 15.69
CA GLY A 110 -2.79 15.01 17.14
C GLY A 110 -3.44 13.70 17.61
N LEU A 111 -3.38 12.67 16.77
CA LEU A 111 -4.01 11.37 17.03
C LEU A 111 -3.11 10.42 17.81
N LYS A 112 -1.78 10.49 17.63
CA LYS A 112 -0.67 9.80 18.33
C LYS A 112 0.68 10.30 17.78
N HIS A 113 1.79 10.07 18.50
CA HIS A 113 3.17 10.33 18.01
C HIS A 113 3.82 9.12 17.31
N ALA A 114 3.08 8.02 17.14
CA ALA A 114 3.51 6.82 16.44
C ALA A 114 2.29 6.19 15.74
N LEU A 115 2.42 5.93 14.44
CA LEU A 115 1.56 5.05 13.65
C LEU A 115 2.42 3.82 13.35
N THR A 116 1.88 2.63 13.56
CA THR A 116 2.66 1.41 13.70
C THR A 116 2.07 0.34 12.81
N GLU A 117 2.85 -0.23 11.89
CA GLU A 117 2.44 -1.40 11.10
C GLU A 117 2.70 -2.70 11.88
N GLY A 118 1.62 -3.40 12.27
CA GLY A 118 1.65 -4.68 12.98
C GLY A 118 1.75 -4.60 14.51
N ALA A 119 1.81 -5.76 15.17
CA ALA A 119 1.87 -5.87 16.63
C ALA A 119 3.25 -5.48 17.20
N VAL A 120 3.41 -4.20 17.57
CA VAL A 120 4.66 -3.64 18.09
C VAL A 120 4.92 -4.03 19.56
N PRO A 121 6.18 -4.24 19.98
CA PRO A 121 6.52 -4.43 21.39
C PRO A 121 6.06 -3.26 22.29
N VAL A 122 5.60 -3.59 23.51
CA VAL A 122 5.01 -2.70 24.55
C VAL A 122 5.80 -1.40 24.81
N GLN A 123 7.11 -1.38 24.54
CA GLN A 123 7.98 -0.22 24.72
C GLN A 123 7.62 1.00 23.85
N PHE A 124 6.95 0.83 22.70
CA PHE A 124 6.48 1.93 21.87
C PHE A 124 5.08 2.46 22.29
N ASP A 125 4.35 1.70 23.10
CA ASP A 125 3.04 2.09 23.64
C ASP A 125 3.15 3.23 24.68
N LEU A 126 4.32 3.36 25.32
CA LEU A 126 4.62 4.44 26.26
C LEU A 126 4.78 5.82 25.59
N VAL A 127 5.18 5.86 24.32
CA VAL A 127 5.29 7.11 23.52
C VAL A 127 3.92 7.57 23.01
N GLN A 128 2.88 6.71 23.04
CA GLN A 128 1.54 7.01 22.53
C GLN A 128 0.67 7.90 23.44
N ARG A 129 1.11 8.23 24.68
CA ARG A 129 0.25 8.81 25.73
C ARG A 129 0.33 10.32 25.94
N SER A 130 1.10 11.09 25.16
CA SER A 130 1.47 12.48 25.55
C SER A 130 0.55 13.63 25.11
N SER A 131 -0.67 13.42 24.61
CA SER A 131 -1.64 14.54 24.53
C SER A 131 -3.09 14.10 24.76
N SER A 132 -3.66 14.49 25.89
CA SER A 132 -5.03 14.14 26.31
C SER A 132 -6.14 14.98 25.65
N ARG A 133 -5.80 16.06 24.93
CA ARG A 133 -6.80 16.90 24.27
C ARG A 133 -6.88 16.56 22.78
N LYS A 134 -8.00 15.92 22.41
CA LYS A 134 -8.33 15.72 21.00
C LYS A 134 -8.54 17.08 20.31
N PRO A 135 -8.04 17.27 19.07
CA PRO A 135 -8.16 18.53 18.35
C PRO A 135 -9.61 18.87 18.00
N ASP A 136 -9.90 20.14 17.72
CA ASP A 136 -11.27 20.60 17.50
C ASP A 136 -11.94 19.94 16.28
N TRP A 137 -11.17 19.57 15.25
CA TRP A 137 -11.70 18.87 14.08
C TRP A 137 -12.20 17.45 14.43
N TRP A 138 -11.58 16.78 15.41
CA TRP A 138 -12.00 15.45 15.86
C TRP A 138 -13.42 15.47 16.44
N GLN A 139 -13.77 16.57 17.12
CA GLN A 139 -15.11 16.77 17.68
C GLN A 139 -16.16 17.03 16.59
N LYS A 140 -15.75 17.60 15.45
CA LYS A 140 -16.62 17.84 14.27
C LYS A 140 -16.92 16.57 13.48
N LEU A 141 -16.12 15.51 13.62
CA LEU A 141 -16.44 14.20 13.06
C LEU A 141 -17.59 13.55 13.81
N ARG A 142 -18.53 12.95 13.06
CA ARG A 142 -19.58 12.09 13.61
C ARG A 142 -18.94 10.94 14.38
N GLU A 143 -19.55 10.51 15.47
CA GLU A 143 -18.99 9.46 16.33
C GLU A 143 -18.69 8.17 15.56
N GLN A 144 -19.56 7.80 14.62
CA GLN A 144 -19.40 6.64 13.73
C GLN A 144 -18.21 6.75 12.74
N ASP A 145 -17.75 7.97 12.44
CA ASP A 145 -16.65 8.21 11.50
C ASP A 145 -15.30 8.23 12.24
N ARG A 146 -15.28 8.44 13.57
CA ARG A 146 -14.03 8.53 14.37
C ARG A 146 -13.17 7.26 14.35
N PRO A 147 -13.72 6.03 14.47
CA PRO A 147 -12.92 4.80 14.40
C PRO A 147 -12.29 4.56 13.02
N LYS A 148 -12.82 5.19 11.97
CA LYS A 148 -12.33 5.03 10.60
C LYS A 148 -11.14 5.94 10.29
N VAL A 149 -10.84 6.90 11.16
CA VAL A 149 -9.78 7.89 10.89
C VAL A 149 -8.44 7.20 10.70
N GLN A 150 -8.04 6.33 11.63
CA GLN A 150 -6.74 5.65 11.51
C GLN A 150 -6.67 4.79 10.24
N PRO A 151 -7.64 3.90 9.94
CA PRO A 151 -7.68 3.19 8.65
C PRO A 151 -7.61 4.09 7.41
N CYS A 152 -8.19 5.30 7.43
CA CYS A 152 -8.07 6.24 6.31
C CYS A 152 -6.63 6.74 6.15
N LEU A 153 -5.93 7.03 7.25
CA LEU A 153 -4.52 7.46 7.20
C LEU A 153 -3.61 6.34 6.67
N GLU A 154 -3.86 5.09 7.05
CA GLU A 154 -3.16 3.93 6.51
C GLU A 154 -3.38 3.80 4.99
N LEU A 155 -4.63 3.96 4.51
CA LEU A 155 -4.92 3.92 3.07
C LEU A 155 -4.30 5.08 2.29
N GLN A 156 -4.17 6.27 2.90
CA GLN A 156 -3.47 7.39 2.27
C GLN A 156 -1.98 7.11 2.11
N ALA A 157 -1.31 6.62 3.16
CA ALA A 157 0.10 6.25 3.10
C ALA A 157 0.35 5.09 2.12
N ASP A 158 -0.55 4.11 2.08
CA ASP A 158 -0.54 3.06 1.05
C ASP A 158 -0.60 3.66 -0.34
N HIS A 159 -1.53 4.59 -0.59
CA HIS A 159 -1.74 5.15 -1.92
C HIS A 159 -0.51 5.89 -2.42
N GLU A 160 0.08 6.76 -1.60
CA GLU A 160 1.30 7.50 -1.95
C GLU A 160 2.48 6.54 -2.19
N ALA A 161 2.69 5.56 -1.31
CA ALA A 161 3.76 4.58 -1.49
C ALA A 161 3.55 3.67 -2.73
N ILE A 162 2.29 3.39 -3.09
CA ILE A 162 1.93 2.69 -4.34
C ILE A 162 2.27 3.55 -5.56
N GLU A 163 1.85 4.83 -5.58
CA GLU A 163 2.12 5.75 -6.69
C GLU A 163 3.63 5.89 -6.95
N TYR A 164 4.41 6.10 -5.89
CA TYR A 164 5.87 6.15 -6.01
C TYR A 164 6.42 4.84 -6.56
N LEU A 165 6.14 3.70 -5.91
CA LEU A 165 6.81 2.47 -6.30
C LEU A 165 6.39 1.97 -7.68
N LEU A 166 5.12 2.08 -8.06
CA LEU A 166 4.66 1.62 -9.37
C LEU A 166 5.12 2.54 -10.51
N ASP A 167 5.45 3.79 -10.21
CA ASP A 167 5.92 4.80 -11.17
C ASP A 167 4.92 5.06 -12.31
N ALA A 168 5.29 5.88 -13.28
CA ALA A 168 4.44 6.21 -14.41
C ALA A 168 4.15 5.00 -15.31
N TYR A 169 2.92 4.95 -15.82
CA TYR A 169 2.53 3.97 -16.83
C TYR A 169 3.43 4.09 -18.09
N SER A 170 4.02 2.96 -18.50
CA SER A 170 4.75 2.82 -19.76
C SER A 170 4.50 1.43 -20.37
N PRO A 171 4.29 1.31 -21.69
CA PRO A 171 4.14 0.02 -22.36
C PRO A 171 5.42 -0.83 -22.38
N ASP A 172 6.59 -0.24 -22.10
CA ASP A 172 7.88 -0.91 -22.21
C ASP A 172 8.29 -1.71 -20.95
N HIS A 173 7.58 -1.53 -19.82
CA HIS A 173 8.01 -2.01 -18.50
C HIS A 173 6.91 -2.76 -17.72
N TRP A 174 5.97 -3.40 -18.42
CA TRP A 174 4.85 -4.12 -17.80
C TRP A 174 5.24 -5.27 -16.87
N ASP A 175 6.29 -6.01 -17.23
CA ASP A 175 6.80 -7.10 -16.40
C ASP A 175 7.33 -6.57 -15.05
N GLU A 176 8.09 -5.48 -15.08
CA GLU A 176 8.60 -4.84 -13.87
C GLU A 176 7.46 -4.30 -13.00
N LEU A 177 6.47 -3.64 -13.62
CA LEU A 177 5.29 -3.14 -12.93
C LEU A 177 4.50 -4.25 -12.21
N ARG A 178 4.30 -5.40 -12.87
CA ARG A 178 3.67 -6.58 -12.26
C ARG A 178 4.46 -7.05 -11.05
N VAL A 179 5.79 -7.14 -11.15
CA VAL A 179 6.63 -7.58 -10.04
C VAL A 179 6.59 -6.61 -8.87
N ARG A 180 6.64 -5.30 -9.13
CA ARG A 180 6.50 -4.28 -8.08
C ARG A 180 5.15 -4.38 -7.38
N ALA A 181 4.04 -4.54 -8.11
CA ALA A 181 2.73 -4.77 -7.53
C ALA A 181 2.68 -6.01 -6.63
N ALA A 182 3.28 -7.12 -7.04
CA ALA A 182 3.39 -8.30 -6.20
C ALA A 182 4.27 -8.06 -4.97
N CYS A 183 5.34 -7.25 -5.08
CA CYS A 183 6.17 -6.88 -3.94
C CYS A 183 5.41 -6.10 -2.87
N ILE A 184 4.49 -5.23 -3.28
CA ILE A 184 3.57 -4.50 -2.41
C ILE A 184 2.59 -5.48 -1.74
N ALA A 185 1.95 -6.34 -2.54
CA ALA A 185 0.99 -7.32 -2.03
C ALA A 185 1.64 -8.27 -1.00
N ALA A 186 2.90 -8.67 -1.20
CA ALA A 186 3.64 -9.50 -0.26
C ALA A 186 3.78 -8.86 1.13
N VAL A 187 4.05 -7.55 1.19
CA VAL A 187 4.12 -6.82 2.46
C VAL A 187 2.75 -6.80 3.14
N MET A 188 1.69 -6.44 2.41
CA MET A 188 0.31 -6.42 2.94
C MET A 188 -0.13 -7.79 3.48
N VAL A 189 0.22 -8.88 2.78
CA VAL A 189 -0.03 -10.25 3.22
C VAL A 189 0.71 -10.58 4.51
N LEU A 190 1.97 -10.17 4.65
CA LEU A 190 2.75 -10.42 5.86
C LEU A 190 2.27 -9.61 7.07
N ILE A 191 1.80 -8.38 6.86
CA ILE A 191 1.16 -7.55 7.90
C ILE A 191 -0.08 -8.27 8.43
N GLU A 192 -0.99 -8.70 7.55
CA GLU A 192 -2.18 -9.45 7.95
C GLU A 192 -1.82 -10.73 8.69
N ARG A 193 -0.81 -11.48 8.22
CA ARG A 193 -0.34 -12.69 8.92
C ARG A 193 0.11 -12.39 10.35
N GLN A 194 0.82 -11.28 10.56
CA GLN A 194 1.28 -10.84 11.88
C GLN A 194 0.11 -10.40 12.77
N ASP A 195 -0.88 -9.71 12.21
CA ASP A 195 -2.09 -9.28 12.92
C ASP A 195 -2.95 -10.47 13.35
N LEU A 196 -3.10 -11.48 12.47
CA LEU A 196 -3.78 -12.73 12.79
C LEU A 196 -3.07 -13.49 13.92
N ALA A 197 -1.73 -13.55 13.90
CA ALA A 197 -0.93 -14.28 14.89
C ALA A 197 -0.97 -13.63 16.29
N SER A 198 -1.09 -12.30 16.35
CA SER A 198 -1.11 -11.53 17.60
C SER A 198 -2.52 -11.35 18.18
N GLY A 199 -3.57 -11.68 17.42
CA GLY A 199 -4.96 -11.50 17.82
C GLY A 199 -5.40 -10.03 17.89
N THR A 200 -4.59 -9.09 17.39
CA THR A 200 -4.90 -7.65 17.32
C THR A 200 -5.74 -7.29 16.11
N HIS A 201 -6.73 -8.12 15.79
CA HIS A 201 -7.56 -8.01 14.58
C HIS A 201 -8.10 -6.60 14.37
N HIS A 202 -7.66 -5.94 13.29
CA HIS A 202 -8.31 -4.79 12.64
C HIS A 202 -8.56 -3.58 13.55
N THR A 203 -7.77 -3.39 14.60
CA THR A 203 -7.94 -2.22 15.50
C THR A 203 -7.22 -0.97 15.02
N THR A 204 -6.18 -1.12 14.19
CA THR A 204 -5.32 -0.02 13.73
C THR A 204 -5.17 0.06 12.21
N HIS A 205 -5.26 -1.05 11.47
CA HIS A 205 -5.12 -1.09 10.01
C HIS A 205 -6.42 -1.51 9.31
N PRO A 206 -6.66 -1.05 8.06
CA PRO A 206 -7.63 -1.67 7.17
C PRO A 206 -7.31 -3.15 6.96
N LEU A 207 -8.30 -3.94 6.53
CA LEU A 207 -8.08 -5.30 6.06
C LEU A 207 -7.01 -5.29 4.96
N ALA A 208 -6.09 -6.24 4.97
CA ALA A 208 -5.16 -6.37 3.83
C ALA A 208 -5.88 -6.57 2.50
N ALA A 209 -7.06 -7.20 2.50
CA ALA A 209 -7.90 -7.29 1.31
C ALA A 209 -8.35 -5.90 0.78
N THR A 210 -8.60 -4.94 1.66
CA THR A 210 -8.92 -3.54 1.31
C THR A 210 -7.71 -2.83 0.71
N ARG A 211 -6.53 -3.04 1.29
CA ARG A 211 -5.26 -2.47 0.81
C ARG A 211 -4.89 -3.05 -0.57
N ILE A 212 -5.07 -4.36 -0.77
CA ILE A 212 -4.89 -5.02 -2.07
C ILE A 212 -5.94 -4.58 -3.09
N PHE A 213 -7.19 -4.34 -2.67
CA PHE A 213 -8.23 -3.77 -3.52
C PHE A 213 -7.82 -2.38 -4.03
N GLN A 214 -7.25 -1.53 -3.17
CA GLN A 214 -6.71 -0.22 -3.57
C GLN A 214 -5.53 -0.36 -4.55
N LEU A 215 -4.58 -1.25 -4.28
CA LEU A 215 -3.45 -1.52 -5.17
C LEU A 215 -3.90 -1.96 -6.57
N LEU A 216 -4.77 -2.97 -6.66
CA LEU A 216 -5.22 -3.51 -7.94
C LEU A 216 -6.22 -2.58 -8.64
N GLY A 217 -6.96 -1.77 -7.88
CA GLY A 217 -7.76 -0.68 -8.41
C GLY A 217 -6.89 0.38 -9.09
N HIS A 218 -5.86 0.87 -8.40
CA HIS A 218 -4.88 1.81 -8.98
C HIS A 218 -4.22 1.20 -10.23
N LEU A 219 -3.71 -0.03 -10.14
CA LEU A 219 -3.10 -0.74 -11.28
C LEU A 219 -4.06 -0.84 -12.47
N SER A 220 -5.37 -1.04 -12.24
CA SER A 220 -6.39 -1.10 -13.29
C SER A 220 -6.67 0.26 -13.96
N GLU A 221 -6.30 1.37 -13.33
CA GLU A 221 -6.47 2.74 -13.84
C GLU A 221 -5.19 3.35 -14.42
N MET A 222 -4.01 2.77 -14.16
CA MET A 222 -2.71 3.37 -14.50
C MET A 222 -2.60 3.84 -15.95
N TRP A 223 -3.08 3.05 -16.92
CA TRP A 223 -3.07 3.39 -18.34
C TRP A 223 -3.81 4.70 -18.68
N SER A 224 -4.71 5.16 -17.81
CA SER A 224 -5.48 6.40 -17.98
C SER A 224 -4.86 7.62 -17.30
N ILE A 225 -3.92 7.41 -16.37
CA ILE A 225 -3.32 8.49 -15.55
C ILE A 225 -2.61 9.54 -16.42
N PRO A 226 -1.74 9.18 -17.39
CA PRO A 226 -1.07 10.18 -18.22
C PRO A 226 -2.05 11.11 -18.96
N ALA A 227 -3.14 10.55 -19.48
CA ALA A 227 -4.18 11.31 -20.17
C ALA A 227 -4.93 12.27 -19.23
N ARG A 228 -5.16 11.85 -17.97
CA ARG A 228 -5.77 12.68 -16.93
C ARG A 228 -4.88 13.85 -16.54
N ILE A 229 -3.56 13.64 -16.45
CA ILE A 229 -2.58 14.70 -16.20
C ILE A 229 -2.62 15.72 -17.34
N LEU A 230 -2.51 15.28 -18.60
CA LEU A 230 -2.59 16.15 -19.77
C LEU A 230 -3.91 16.93 -19.85
N ALA A 231 -5.02 16.28 -19.50
CA ALA A 231 -6.33 16.94 -19.43
C ALA A 231 -6.38 18.04 -18.35
N ALA A 232 -5.84 17.75 -17.16
CA ALA A 232 -5.76 18.72 -16.06
C ALA A 232 -4.88 19.93 -16.42
N GLU A 233 -3.72 19.71 -17.03
CA GLU A 233 -2.81 20.77 -17.50
C GLU A 233 -3.48 21.69 -18.55
N ARG A 234 -4.35 21.12 -19.39
CA ARG A 234 -5.15 21.87 -20.38
C ARG A 234 -6.41 22.51 -19.79
N GLY A 235 -6.82 22.14 -18.58
CA GLY A 235 -8.11 22.54 -18.00
C GLY A 235 -9.32 21.95 -18.74
N GLU A 236 -9.15 20.77 -19.33
CA GLU A 236 -10.14 20.10 -20.19
C GLU A 236 -10.51 18.70 -19.66
N THR A 237 -11.49 18.06 -20.30
CA THR A 237 -11.75 16.62 -20.12
C THR A 237 -10.76 15.78 -20.91
N VAL A 238 -10.52 14.53 -20.47
CA VAL A 238 -9.68 13.56 -21.18
C VAL A 238 -10.14 13.39 -22.63
N ARG A 239 -9.22 13.54 -23.58
CA ARG A 239 -9.51 13.32 -24.99
C ARG A 239 -9.23 11.87 -25.36
N ALA A 240 -9.96 11.36 -26.35
CA ALA A 240 -9.85 9.96 -26.75
C ALA A 240 -8.45 9.64 -27.31
N GLU A 241 -7.81 10.60 -27.97
CA GLU A 241 -6.48 10.46 -28.55
C GLU A 241 -5.33 10.45 -27.51
N ASP A 242 -5.57 10.91 -26.28
CA ASP A 242 -4.57 10.84 -25.21
C ASP A 242 -4.58 9.48 -24.50
N LEU A 243 -5.62 8.67 -24.74
CA LEU A 243 -5.74 7.33 -24.18
C LEU A 243 -5.04 6.29 -25.06
N PRO A 244 -4.47 5.23 -24.46
CA PRO A 244 -4.02 4.06 -25.20
C PRO A 244 -5.11 3.44 -26.08
N SER A 245 -4.70 2.65 -27.07
CA SER A 245 -5.64 1.88 -27.89
C SER A 245 -6.38 0.82 -27.05
N GLU A 246 -7.54 0.36 -27.52
CA GLU A 246 -8.25 -0.75 -26.86
C GLU A 246 -7.44 -2.04 -26.86
N GLU A 247 -6.59 -2.24 -27.88
CA GLU A 247 -5.67 -3.37 -27.98
C GLU A 247 -4.60 -3.31 -26.87
N GLU A 248 -4.03 -2.12 -26.62
CA GLU A 248 -3.07 -1.91 -25.55
C GLU A 248 -3.72 -2.08 -24.17
N LYS A 249 -4.92 -1.52 -23.94
CA LYS A 249 -5.67 -1.73 -22.68
C LYS A 249 -5.96 -3.21 -22.43
N ALA A 250 -6.37 -3.94 -23.46
CA ALA A 250 -6.63 -5.38 -23.37
C ALA A 250 -5.34 -6.17 -23.08
N ALA A 251 -4.23 -5.79 -23.71
CA ALA A 251 -2.92 -6.40 -23.48
C ALA A 251 -2.41 -6.12 -22.05
N PHE A 252 -2.50 -4.87 -21.59
CA PHE A 252 -2.14 -4.48 -20.22
C PHE A 252 -2.94 -5.25 -19.18
N ARG A 253 -4.26 -5.38 -19.39
CA ARG A 253 -5.13 -6.16 -18.50
C ARG A 253 -4.71 -7.63 -18.42
N THR A 254 -4.36 -8.24 -19.55
CA THR A 254 -4.04 -9.68 -19.61
C THR A 254 -2.61 -9.99 -19.14
N GLN A 255 -1.67 -9.06 -19.29
CA GLN A 255 -0.26 -9.25 -18.95
C GLN A 255 0.10 -8.72 -17.56
N VAL A 256 -0.62 -7.71 -17.06
CA VAL A 256 -0.30 -7.04 -15.79
C VAL A 256 -1.41 -7.20 -14.76
N VAL A 257 -2.61 -6.65 -15.03
CA VAL A 257 -3.68 -6.54 -14.02
C VAL A 257 -4.17 -7.91 -13.53
N ILE A 258 -4.57 -8.81 -14.44
CA ILE A 258 -5.04 -10.15 -14.08
C ILE A 258 -3.92 -10.98 -13.44
N PRO A 259 -2.70 -11.02 -13.99
CA PRO A 259 -1.60 -11.73 -13.34
C PRO A 259 -1.25 -11.18 -11.96
N ALA A 260 -1.23 -9.87 -11.74
CA ALA A 260 -0.98 -9.27 -10.42
C ALA A 260 -2.04 -9.68 -9.38
N PHE A 261 -3.31 -9.78 -9.78
CA PHE A 261 -4.36 -10.33 -8.93
C PHE A 261 -4.07 -11.80 -8.55
N LEU A 262 -3.69 -12.63 -9.51
CA LEU A 262 -3.35 -14.04 -9.26
C LEU A 262 -2.09 -14.18 -8.39
N ASP A 263 -1.14 -13.26 -8.55
CA ASP A 263 0.07 -13.21 -7.73
C ASP A 263 -0.31 -12.90 -6.27
N ALA A 264 -1.20 -11.93 -6.01
CA ALA A 264 -1.70 -11.62 -4.68
C ALA A 264 -2.44 -12.81 -4.03
N VAL A 265 -3.29 -13.52 -4.80
CA VAL A 265 -3.96 -14.76 -4.33
C VAL A 265 -2.93 -15.83 -3.96
N THR A 266 -1.89 -16.00 -4.77
CA THR A 266 -0.84 -16.99 -4.55
C THR A 266 -0.02 -16.65 -3.31
N LEU A 267 0.39 -15.39 -3.15
CA LEU A 267 1.09 -14.90 -1.97
C LEU A 267 0.28 -15.13 -0.70
N ALA A 268 -1.02 -14.79 -0.70
CA ALA A 268 -1.91 -15.03 0.42
C ALA A 268 -2.03 -16.53 0.77
N ARG A 269 -2.06 -17.41 -0.24
CA ARG A 269 -2.08 -18.86 -0.03
C ARG A 269 -0.77 -19.37 0.57
N VAL A 270 0.37 -18.94 0.02
CA VAL A 270 1.71 -19.35 0.47
C VAL A 270 1.98 -18.87 1.90
N ALA A 271 1.51 -17.67 2.25
CA ALA A 271 1.61 -17.12 3.59
C ALA A 271 0.58 -17.68 4.59
N ASP A 272 -0.32 -18.57 4.13
CA ASP A 272 -1.46 -19.11 4.89
C ASP A 272 -2.35 -18.04 5.54
N VAL A 273 -2.77 -17.05 4.73
CA VAL A 273 -3.63 -15.95 5.15
C VAL A 273 -5.05 -16.15 4.57
N PRO A 274 -5.94 -16.89 5.27
CA PRO A 274 -7.23 -17.28 4.72
C PRO A 274 -8.19 -16.10 4.55
N THR A 275 -8.05 -15.01 5.31
CA THR A 275 -8.88 -13.81 5.19
C THR A 275 -8.74 -13.20 3.79
N ILE A 276 -7.51 -12.98 3.33
CA ILE A 276 -7.22 -12.49 1.97
C ILE A 276 -7.61 -13.53 0.92
N ARG A 277 -7.25 -14.80 1.11
CA ARG A 277 -7.54 -15.87 0.13
C ARG A 277 -9.05 -16.02 -0.12
N ASN A 278 -9.86 -15.91 0.92
CA ASN A 278 -11.31 -16.03 0.79
C ASN A 278 -11.91 -14.80 0.10
N ASP A 279 -11.33 -13.62 0.31
CA ASP A 279 -11.82 -12.38 -0.32
C ASP A 279 -11.42 -12.27 -1.80
N LEU A 280 -10.17 -12.63 -2.13
CA LEU A 280 -9.63 -12.61 -3.49
C LEU A 280 -9.86 -13.91 -4.27
N GLY A 281 -10.39 -14.97 -3.66
CA GLY A 281 -10.44 -16.30 -4.28
C GLY A 281 -11.29 -16.41 -5.54
N ASN A 282 -12.18 -15.45 -5.80
CA ASN A 282 -12.99 -15.38 -7.02
C ASN A 282 -12.74 -14.05 -7.76
N PRO A 283 -12.18 -14.06 -8.98
CA PRO A 283 -11.86 -12.85 -9.73
C PRO A 283 -13.09 -12.06 -10.19
N THR A 284 -14.21 -12.73 -10.48
CA THR A 284 -15.41 -12.06 -11.03
C THR A 284 -15.95 -10.97 -10.10
N PRO A 285 -16.35 -11.25 -8.85
CA PRO A 285 -16.86 -10.22 -7.95
C PRO A 285 -15.81 -9.14 -7.67
N PHE A 286 -14.53 -9.51 -7.60
CA PHE A 286 -13.45 -8.55 -7.36
C PHE A 286 -13.32 -7.52 -8.49
N PHE A 287 -13.28 -7.96 -9.75
CA PHE A 287 -13.18 -7.03 -10.88
C PHE A 287 -14.49 -6.28 -11.16
N GLU A 288 -15.65 -6.84 -10.81
CA GLU A 288 -16.92 -6.11 -10.80
C GLU A 288 -16.89 -4.96 -9.79
N ASP A 289 -16.39 -5.22 -8.58
CA ASP A 289 -16.23 -4.23 -7.52
C ASP A 289 -15.26 -3.10 -7.93
N ILE A 290 -14.11 -3.44 -8.54
CA ILE A 290 -13.19 -2.44 -9.12
C ILE A 290 -13.95 -1.57 -10.13
N GLY A 291 -14.69 -2.18 -11.05
CA GLY A 291 -15.46 -1.42 -12.04
C GLY A 291 -16.48 -0.47 -11.41
N ILE A 292 -17.11 -0.84 -10.29
CA ILE A 292 -18.02 0.05 -9.53
C ILE A 292 -17.23 1.20 -8.90
N ALA A 293 -16.12 0.91 -8.22
CA ALA A 293 -15.28 1.90 -7.55
C ALA A 293 -14.72 2.94 -8.54
N MET A 294 -14.17 2.50 -9.68
CA MET A 294 -13.60 3.35 -10.73
C MET A 294 -14.61 4.37 -11.29
N ARG A 295 -15.90 4.01 -11.38
CA ARG A 295 -16.94 4.93 -11.86
C ARG A 295 -17.32 6.01 -10.84
N GLY A 296 -16.88 5.88 -9.57
CA GLY A 296 -17.25 6.80 -8.50
C GLY A 296 -18.75 6.83 -8.19
N ASP A 297 -19.50 5.78 -8.59
CA ASP A 297 -20.95 5.72 -8.41
C ASP A 297 -21.30 5.28 -6.98
N VAL A 298 -21.33 6.25 -6.06
CA VAL A 298 -21.60 6.02 -4.63
C VAL A 298 -22.93 5.30 -4.41
N ALA A 299 -23.93 5.51 -5.27
CA ALA A 299 -25.22 4.82 -5.15
C ALA A 299 -25.08 3.30 -5.31
N ARG A 300 -24.05 2.84 -6.02
CA ARG A 300 -23.74 1.43 -6.26
C ARG A 300 -22.75 0.84 -5.27
N PHE A 301 -22.26 1.60 -4.29
CA PHE A 301 -21.37 1.04 -3.26
C PHE A 301 -22.05 -0.03 -2.40
N ALA A 302 -23.39 0.00 -2.31
CA ALA A 302 -24.17 -1.07 -1.68
C ALA A 302 -24.12 -2.40 -2.44
N ASP A 303 -23.75 -2.38 -3.73
CA ASP A 303 -23.65 -3.57 -4.59
C ASP A 303 -22.30 -4.29 -4.47
N LEU A 304 -21.33 -3.70 -3.75
CA LEU A 304 -19.98 -4.27 -3.62
C LEU A 304 -20.03 -5.64 -2.93
N GLN A 305 -19.28 -6.61 -3.44
CA GLN A 305 -19.40 -8.01 -3.06
C GLN A 305 -18.30 -8.46 -2.10
N THR A 306 -17.05 -8.07 -2.37
CA THR A 306 -15.87 -8.43 -1.57
C THR A 306 -15.79 -7.60 -0.28
N ASN A 307 -15.22 -8.17 0.78
CA ASN A 307 -15.08 -7.47 2.06
C ASN A 307 -14.10 -6.30 1.94
N GLY A 308 -13.02 -6.47 1.16
CA GLY A 308 -12.07 -5.42 0.85
C GLY A 308 -12.75 -4.21 0.20
N ALA A 309 -13.54 -4.42 -0.86
CA ALA A 309 -14.26 -3.34 -1.52
C ALA A 309 -15.31 -2.67 -0.61
N ARG A 310 -16.05 -3.46 0.18
CA ARG A 310 -17.03 -2.92 1.14
C ARG A 310 -16.40 -2.10 2.25
N GLU A 311 -15.23 -2.49 2.74
CA GLU A 311 -14.50 -1.66 3.69
C GLU A 311 -13.95 -0.41 3.02
N TRP A 312 -13.33 -0.53 1.84
CA TRP A 312 -12.86 0.61 1.05
C TRP A 312 -13.96 1.67 0.86
N ALA A 313 -15.16 1.26 0.45
CA ALA A 313 -16.31 2.16 0.27
C ALA A 313 -16.78 2.82 1.58
N ARG A 314 -16.66 2.13 2.72
CA ARG A 314 -16.97 2.72 4.04
C ARG A 314 -15.93 3.74 4.49
N LEU A 315 -14.68 3.58 4.03
CA LEU A 315 -13.55 4.44 4.35
C LEU A 315 -13.47 5.65 3.42
N VAL A 316 -13.72 5.52 2.11
CA VAL A 316 -13.54 6.61 1.13
C VAL A 316 -14.34 7.86 1.47
N GLU A 317 -15.59 7.72 1.94
CA GLU A 317 -16.40 8.87 2.39
C GLU A 317 -15.83 9.58 3.61
N THR A 318 -15.18 8.83 4.50
CA THR A 318 -14.55 9.40 5.70
C THR A 318 -13.20 10.01 5.34
N ASN A 319 -12.46 9.37 4.45
CA ASN A 319 -11.21 9.85 3.89
C ASN A 319 -11.38 11.23 3.25
N ALA A 320 -12.44 11.43 2.45
CA ALA A 320 -12.77 12.71 1.85
C ALA A 320 -13.00 13.85 2.85
N LYS A 321 -13.37 13.54 4.10
CA LYS A 321 -13.53 14.53 5.19
C LYS A 321 -12.22 14.79 5.94
N ILE A 322 -11.29 13.84 5.92
CA ILE A 322 -9.99 13.93 6.59
C ILE A 322 -8.99 14.67 5.71
N LEU A 323 -8.98 14.43 4.40
CA LEU A 323 -8.04 15.04 3.45
C LEU A 323 -7.91 16.57 3.61
N PRO A 324 -9.00 17.38 3.73
CA PRO A 324 -8.88 18.83 3.90
C PRO A 324 -8.28 19.28 5.25
N LEU A 325 -8.10 18.35 6.19
CA LEU A 325 -7.53 18.62 7.52
C LEU A 325 -6.03 18.37 7.58
N LEU A 326 -5.48 17.65 6.59
CA LEU A 326 -4.06 17.40 6.50
C LEU A 326 -3.34 18.71 6.17
N PRO A 327 -2.21 19.00 6.81
CA PRO A 327 -1.35 20.11 6.44
C PRO A 327 -0.62 19.75 5.15
N ILE A 328 -1.34 19.63 4.04
CA ILE A 328 -0.71 19.38 2.75
C ILE A 328 0.04 20.65 2.38
N THR A 329 1.36 20.65 2.57
CA THR A 329 2.22 21.53 1.78
C THR A 329 2.11 21.03 0.36
N SER A 330 1.34 21.72 -0.48
CA SER A 330 1.53 21.58 -1.92
C SER A 330 3.03 21.77 -2.21
N PRO A 331 3.66 20.89 -2.99
CA PRO A 331 5.05 21.07 -3.39
C PRO A 331 5.27 22.45 -4.04
#